data_AF-A0A397NGQ9-F1
#
_entry.id   AF-A0A397NGQ9-F1
#
_cell.length_a   1.000
_cell.length_b   1.000
_cell.length_c   1.000
_cell.angle_alpha   90.00
_cell.angle_beta   90.00
_cell.angle_gamma   90.00
#
_symmetry.space_group_name_H-M   'P 1'
#
loop_
_entity.id
_entity.type
_entity.pdbx_description
1 polymer ?
#
loop_
_entity_poly.entity_id
_entity_poly.type
_entity_poly.pdbx_seq_one_letter_code
_entity_poly.pdbx_strand_id
1 'polypeptide(L)'
;MFGLEALDLARIQFAFTISFHIVFPAITIGLASYLAVLEGLWLKTGNTLYRDLYHFWSKIFAVNFGMGVVSGLVMAYQFGTNWSAFSDFAGAVTGPLLTYEVLTAFFLEAGFLGVMLFGWNRVGPGLHFFSTVMVAIGTLISTFWILASNSWMHTPQGFEIVDGRVIPVDWFAVVFNPSFPYRLAHMATAAFLATAFFVGASAAWHLLRGRDNPAIRKMLSMALWMALLVAPIQAFIGDLHGLNTLKYQPAKIAAIEGHWENVGDEPTPLILFGWPDMQREETRFKVEIPALGSLILTHSLDKQVPALKDFPPEDRANSTIVFWTFRVMVAMGLMMIFVGLWSTWLRRGDRLYTYRPFLHLVLWMGPSGIIAILAGWYTTEIGRQPWIIHGLMRTADASSGHSATQLGITLALFVVVYFALFGAGIGYMLRLVRKGPKIDEGKETSQGGPGQARTPARPLSAAEEGLDDGETDTLEGRN
;
A
#
# COMPACT_ATOMS: atom_id res chain seq x y z
N MET A 1 -3.74 32.83 6.56
CA MET A 1 -2.33 32.84 6.13
C MET A 1 -2.04 31.94 4.91
N PHE A 2 -2.99 31.21 4.32
CA PHE A 2 -2.83 30.58 2.97
C PHE A 2 -4.13 30.54 2.14
N GLY A 3 -5.18 31.26 2.52
CA GLY A 3 -6.49 31.19 1.86
C GLY A 3 -7.23 29.84 1.99
N LEU A 4 -6.64 28.85 2.65
CA LEU A 4 -7.23 27.54 2.87
C LEU A 4 -8.39 27.60 3.86
N GLU A 5 -9.51 27.00 3.48
CA GLU A 5 -10.69 26.86 4.34
C GLU A 5 -10.53 25.68 5.30
N ALA A 6 -11.39 25.63 6.33
CA ALA A 6 -11.38 24.53 7.29
C ALA A 6 -11.54 23.16 6.59
N LEU A 7 -12.39 23.08 5.57
CA LEU A 7 -12.60 21.85 4.80
C LEU A 7 -11.31 21.37 4.11
N ASP A 8 -10.55 22.29 3.50
CA ASP A 8 -9.28 21.93 2.84
C ASP A 8 -8.26 21.41 3.85
N LEU A 9 -8.17 22.05 5.03
CA LEU A 9 -7.29 21.59 6.10
C LEU A 9 -7.68 20.21 6.62
N ALA A 10 -8.98 19.93 6.76
CA ALA A 10 -9.47 18.61 7.16
C ALA A 10 -9.10 17.53 6.13
N ARG A 11 -9.25 17.84 4.83
CA ARG A 11 -8.87 16.96 3.71
C ARG A 11 -7.36 16.72 3.67
N ILE A 12 -6.55 17.77 3.81
CA ILE A 12 -5.08 17.67 3.84
C ILE A 12 -4.62 16.85 5.05
N GLN A 13 -5.21 17.08 6.22
CA GLN A 13 -4.87 16.32 7.43
C GLN A 13 -5.18 14.83 7.27
N PHE A 14 -6.37 14.49 6.75
CA PHE A 14 -6.74 13.10 6.51
C PHE A 14 -5.85 12.47 5.42
N ALA A 15 -5.58 13.20 4.33
CA ALA A 15 -4.68 12.74 3.27
C ALA A 15 -3.27 12.49 3.79
N PHE A 16 -2.74 13.37 4.64
CA PHE A 16 -1.42 13.23 5.24
C PHE A 16 -1.33 11.97 6.11
N THR A 17 -2.25 11.77 7.05
CA THR A 17 -2.21 10.63 7.97
C THR A 17 -2.42 9.30 7.26
N ILE A 18 -3.38 9.20 6.33
CA ILE A 18 -3.62 7.96 5.57
C ILE A 18 -2.47 7.62 4.64
N SER A 19 -1.79 8.63 4.07
CA SER A 19 -0.61 8.43 3.22
C SER A 19 0.55 7.83 4.00
N PHE A 20 0.78 8.28 5.24
CA PHE A 20 1.76 7.62 6.11
C PHE A 20 1.31 6.22 6.49
N HIS A 21 0.04 6.05 6.84
CA HIS A 21 -0.48 4.76 7.25
C HIS A 21 -0.30 3.70 6.16
N ILE A 22 -0.76 3.92 4.93
CA ILE A 22 -0.81 2.86 3.91
C ILE A 22 0.56 2.23 3.58
N VAL A 23 1.65 2.97 3.78
CA VAL A 23 3.01 2.48 3.59
C VAL A 23 3.28 1.24 4.45
N PHE A 24 2.86 1.24 5.71
CA PHE A 24 3.22 0.18 6.65
C PHE A 24 2.38 -1.08 6.42
N PRO A 25 1.04 -1.07 6.51
CA PRO A 25 0.18 -2.16 6.09
C PRO A 25 0.53 -2.79 4.75
N ALA A 26 0.82 -2.01 3.69
CA ALA A 26 1.19 -2.57 2.39
C ALA A 26 2.43 -3.47 2.48
N ILE A 27 3.47 -3.02 3.17
CA ILE A 27 4.69 -3.81 3.40
C ILE A 27 4.40 -5.00 4.32
N THR A 28 3.58 -4.82 5.35
CA THR A 28 3.20 -5.87 6.32
C THR A 28 2.45 -7.02 5.64
N ILE A 29 1.46 -6.72 4.78
CA ILE A 29 0.68 -7.71 4.02
C ILE A 29 1.62 -8.60 3.19
N GLY A 30 2.54 -7.97 2.45
CA GLY A 30 3.48 -8.71 1.63
C GLY A 30 4.54 -9.45 2.45
N LEU A 31 5.07 -8.87 3.53
CA LEU A 31 6.09 -9.51 4.36
C LEU A 31 5.52 -10.68 5.17
N ALA A 32 4.30 -10.58 5.71
CA ALA A 32 3.65 -11.70 6.39
C ALA A 32 3.51 -12.91 5.45
N SER A 33 3.01 -12.67 4.24
CA SER A 33 2.90 -13.70 3.21
C SER A 33 4.27 -14.25 2.79
N TYR A 34 5.29 -13.38 2.67
CA TYR A 34 6.66 -13.79 2.35
C TYR A 34 7.26 -14.68 3.45
N LEU A 35 7.06 -14.33 4.72
CA LEU A 35 7.51 -15.11 5.87
C LEU A 35 6.84 -16.49 5.92
N ALA A 36 5.54 -16.56 5.65
CA ALA A 36 4.82 -17.84 5.53
C ALA A 36 5.41 -18.71 4.41
N VAL A 37 5.75 -18.13 3.25
CA VAL A 37 6.40 -18.87 2.15
C VAL A 37 7.79 -19.35 2.55
N LEU A 38 8.61 -18.51 3.18
CA LEU A 38 9.95 -18.88 3.64
C LEU A 38 9.89 -20.05 4.64
N GLU A 39 9.04 -19.95 5.65
CA GLU A 39 8.91 -21.01 6.65
C GLU A 39 8.36 -22.30 6.05
N GLY A 40 7.34 -22.22 5.19
CA GLY A 40 6.80 -23.39 4.50
C GLY A 40 7.82 -24.08 3.59
N LEU A 41 8.66 -23.30 2.88
CA LEU A 41 9.75 -23.84 2.08
C LEU A 41 10.85 -24.47 2.93
N TRP A 42 11.17 -23.89 4.09
CA TRP A 42 12.09 -24.50 5.04
C TRP A 42 11.56 -25.84 5.54
N LEU A 43 10.32 -25.92 6.01
CA LEU A 43 9.71 -27.15 6.50
C LEU A 43 9.62 -28.23 5.41
N LYS A 44 9.34 -27.83 4.16
CA LYS A 44 9.24 -28.76 3.03
C LYS A 44 10.61 -29.28 2.57
N THR A 45 11.65 -28.44 2.59
CA THR A 45 12.93 -28.76 1.92
C THR A 45 14.08 -29.03 2.88
N GLY A 46 13.95 -28.68 4.16
CA GLY A 46 15.04 -28.69 5.14
C GLY A 46 16.14 -27.65 4.87
N ASN A 47 16.01 -26.80 3.84
CA ASN A 47 17.03 -25.84 3.47
C ASN A 47 17.07 -24.67 4.45
N THR A 48 18.15 -24.57 5.23
CA THR A 48 18.34 -23.57 6.28
C THR A 48 18.38 -22.13 5.77
N LEU A 49 18.66 -21.91 4.48
CA LEU A 49 18.65 -20.56 3.90
C LEU A 49 17.28 -19.88 4.03
N TYR A 50 16.18 -20.63 3.90
CA TYR A 50 14.84 -20.06 4.06
C TYR A 50 14.55 -19.67 5.51
N ARG A 51 15.04 -20.45 6.47
CA ARG A 51 14.97 -20.12 7.90
C ARG A 51 15.79 -18.88 8.23
N ASP A 52 17.01 -18.77 7.70
CA ASP A 52 17.88 -17.62 7.95
C ASP A 52 17.25 -16.33 7.37
N LEU A 53 16.64 -16.42 6.18
CA LEU A 53 15.85 -15.33 5.62
C LEU A 53 14.61 -15.01 6.46
N TYR A 54 13.93 -16.02 7.01
CA TYR A 54 12.78 -15.83 7.88
C TYR A 54 13.15 -14.99 9.11
N HIS A 55 14.22 -15.35 9.82
CA HIS A 55 14.66 -14.60 11.01
C HIS A 55 15.12 -13.18 10.68
N PHE A 56 15.77 -12.98 9.54
CA PHE A 56 16.17 -11.65 9.11
C PHE A 56 14.93 -10.76 8.84
N TRP A 57 13.98 -11.25 8.06
CA TRP A 57 12.80 -10.48 7.66
C TRP A 57 11.76 -10.36 8.78
N SER A 58 11.70 -11.29 9.74
CA SER A 58 10.76 -11.21 10.87
C SER A 58 11.04 -10.02 11.79
N LYS A 59 12.31 -9.64 11.97
CA LYS A 59 12.72 -8.43 12.72
C LYS A 59 12.21 -7.17 12.04
N ILE A 60 12.41 -7.07 10.72
CA ILE A 60 11.94 -5.93 9.90
C ILE A 60 10.41 -5.87 9.92
N PHE A 61 9.75 -7.03 9.77
CA PHE A 61 8.30 -7.17 9.86
C PHE A 61 7.77 -6.67 11.20
N ALA A 62 8.38 -7.04 12.33
CA ALA A 62 7.93 -6.61 13.66
C ALA A 62 7.95 -5.09 13.82
N VAL A 63 8.99 -4.41 13.32
CA VAL A 63 9.09 -2.94 13.34
C VAL A 63 8.01 -2.32 12.45
N ASN A 64 7.89 -2.81 11.23
CA ASN A 64 6.90 -2.30 10.27
C ASN A 64 5.46 -2.50 10.75
N PHE A 65 5.17 -3.66 11.34
CA PHE A 65 3.89 -3.97 11.96
C PHE A 65 3.55 -2.98 13.08
N GLY A 66 4.49 -2.73 14.01
CA GLY A 66 4.30 -1.76 15.09
C GLY A 66 3.99 -0.36 14.59
N MET A 67 4.68 0.11 13.54
CA MET A 67 4.39 1.40 12.90
C MET A 67 2.99 1.44 12.27
N GLY A 68 2.56 0.33 11.65
CA GLY A 68 1.21 0.18 11.11
C GLY A 68 0.12 0.30 12.17
N VAL A 69 0.27 -0.38 13.31
CA VAL A 69 -0.70 -0.32 14.41
C VAL A 69 -0.85 1.11 14.95
N VAL A 70 0.27 1.81 15.19
CA VAL A 70 0.22 3.18 15.74
C VAL A 70 -0.44 4.16 14.78
N SER A 71 -0.13 4.07 13.48
CA SER A 71 -0.78 4.93 12.47
C SER A 71 -2.27 4.59 12.28
N GLY A 72 -2.64 3.30 12.35
CA GLY A 72 -4.03 2.86 12.17
C GLY A 72 -4.95 3.36 13.27
N LEU A 73 -4.48 3.36 14.52
CA LEU A 73 -5.23 3.90 15.67
C LEU A 73 -5.63 5.36 15.44
N VAL A 74 -4.70 6.18 14.95
CA VAL A 74 -4.97 7.60 14.67
C VAL A 74 -6.03 7.76 13.58
N MET A 75 -5.96 6.96 12.51
CA MET A 75 -6.92 7.02 11.42
C MET A 75 -8.34 6.70 11.89
N ALA A 76 -8.51 5.66 12.71
CA ALA A 76 -9.82 5.26 13.22
C ALA A 76 -10.53 6.42 13.95
N TYR A 77 -9.80 7.19 14.76
CA TYR A 77 -10.37 8.35 15.45
C TYR A 77 -10.66 9.53 14.51
N GLN A 78 -9.94 9.68 13.40
CA GLN A 78 -10.14 10.79 12.47
C GLN A 78 -11.48 10.74 11.73
N PHE A 79 -12.09 9.56 11.56
CA PHE A 79 -13.46 9.47 11.04
C PHE A 79 -14.46 10.21 11.94
N GLY A 80 -14.36 10.04 13.27
CA GLY A 80 -15.25 10.72 14.21
C GLY A 80 -14.87 12.17 14.45
N THR A 81 -13.58 12.49 14.59
CA THR A 81 -13.15 13.85 14.96
C THR A 81 -13.28 14.83 13.82
N ASN A 82 -12.92 14.46 12.58
CA ASN A 82 -12.93 15.39 11.43
C ASN A 82 -14.12 15.23 10.49
N TRP A 83 -14.83 14.09 10.53
CA TRP A 83 -15.91 13.73 9.61
C TRP A 83 -17.18 13.25 10.35
N SER A 84 -17.64 14.03 11.32
CA SER A 84 -18.76 13.65 12.20
C SER A 84 -20.08 13.47 11.44
N ALA A 85 -20.40 14.34 10.49
CA ALA A 85 -21.62 14.22 9.69
C ALA A 85 -21.59 12.97 8.79
N PHE A 86 -20.43 12.61 8.24
CA PHE A 86 -20.27 11.34 7.53
C PHE A 86 -20.48 10.14 8.48
N SER A 87 -19.94 10.22 9.69
CA SER A 87 -20.09 9.16 10.70
C SER A 87 -21.54 9.01 11.18
N ASP A 88 -22.31 10.09 11.28
CA ASP A 88 -23.75 10.04 11.58
C ASP A 88 -24.56 9.49 10.39
N PHE A 89 -24.24 9.93 9.17
CA PHE A 89 -24.94 9.52 7.95
C PHE A 89 -24.73 8.05 7.59
N ALA A 90 -23.47 7.58 7.56
CA ALA A 90 -23.10 6.26 7.04
C ALA A 90 -22.62 5.27 8.11
N GLY A 91 -22.59 5.67 9.38
CA GLY A 91 -22.05 4.87 10.48
C GLY A 91 -22.68 3.49 10.64
N ALA A 92 -23.96 3.33 10.30
CA ALA A 92 -24.64 2.04 10.36
C ALA A 92 -24.13 1.02 9.31
N VAL A 93 -23.47 1.49 8.24
CA VAL A 93 -22.82 0.64 7.24
C VAL A 93 -21.32 0.54 7.51
N THR A 94 -20.63 1.68 7.62
CA THR A 94 -19.16 1.71 7.70
C THR A 94 -18.64 1.25 9.06
N GLY A 95 -19.37 1.56 10.15
CA GLY A 95 -19.02 1.18 11.52
C GLY A 95 -18.88 -0.33 11.71
N PRO A 96 -19.90 -1.14 11.33
CA PRO A 96 -19.79 -2.60 11.40
C PRO A 96 -18.63 -3.16 10.56
N LEU A 97 -18.41 -2.68 9.33
CA LEU A 97 -17.31 -3.16 8.46
C LEU A 97 -15.93 -2.91 9.11
N LEU A 98 -15.71 -1.72 9.67
CA LEU A 98 -14.48 -1.38 10.41
C LEU A 98 -14.37 -2.16 11.72
N THR A 99 -15.49 -2.47 12.37
CA THR A 99 -15.50 -3.29 13.59
C THR A 99 -15.14 -4.74 13.29
N TYR A 100 -15.64 -5.30 12.17
CA TYR A 100 -15.27 -6.63 11.72
C TYR A 100 -13.79 -6.75 11.36
N GLU A 101 -13.18 -5.70 10.81
CA GLU A 101 -11.73 -5.64 10.62
C GLU A 101 -11.00 -5.90 11.95
N VAL A 102 -11.36 -5.17 13.01
CA VAL A 102 -10.73 -5.35 14.33
C VAL A 102 -11.01 -6.76 14.86
N LEU A 103 -12.27 -7.19 14.89
CA LEU A 103 -12.69 -8.45 15.51
C LEU A 103 -12.12 -9.69 14.82
N THR A 104 -11.97 -9.67 13.50
CA THR A 104 -11.58 -10.86 12.72
C THR A 104 -10.13 -10.84 12.27
N ALA A 105 -9.59 -9.68 11.89
CA ALA A 105 -8.21 -9.57 11.44
C ALA A 105 -7.26 -9.22 12.59
N PHE A 106 -7.50 -8.12 13.32
CA PHE A 106 -6.55 -7.65 14.33
C PHE A 106 -6.43 -8.63 15.50
N PHE A 107 -7.53 -9.24 15.96
CA PHE A 107 -7.46 -10.28 16.99
C PHE A 107 -6.74 -11.54 16.49
N LEU A 108 -6.92 -11.92 15.24
CA LEU A 108 -6.22 -13.06 14.65
C LEU A 108 -4.71 -12.78 14.56
N GLU A 109 -4.34 -11.62 14.04
CA GLU A 109 -2.95 -11.17 13.97
C GLU A 109 -2.35 -11.08 15.38
N ALA A 110 -2.95 -10.32 16.30
CA ALA A 110 -2.42 -10.12 17.65
C ALA A 110 -2.29 -11.43 18.44
N GLY A 111 -3.24 -12.36 18.26
CA GLY A 111 -3.23 -13.66 18.92
C GLY A 111 -2.06 -14.55 18.47
N PHE A 112 -1.74 -14.56 17.18
CA PHE A 112 -0.69 -15.42 16.62
C PHE A 112 0.66 -14.73 16.45
N LEU A 113 0.72 -13.39 16.42
CA LEU A 113 1.94 -12.61 16.23
C LEU A 113 2.98 -12.89 17.31
N GLY A 114 2.56 -13.01 18.57
CA GLY A 114 3.47 -13.34 19.67
C GLY A 114 4.15 -14.70 19.47
N VAL A 115 3.41 -15.70 18.97
CA VAL A 115 3.95 -17.02 18.65
C VAL A 115 4.86 -16.97 17.42
N MET A 116 4.47 -16.24 16.38
CA MET A 116 5.28 -16.06 15.16
C MET A 116 6.64 -15.36 15.43
N LEU A 117 6.67 -14.37 16.33
CA LEU A 117 7.89 -13.61 16.61
C LEU A 117 8.78 -14.27 17.67
N PHE A 118 8.18 -14.90 18.68
CA PHE A 118 8.92 -15.36 19.86
C PHE A 118 8.77 -16.88 20.13
N GLY A 119 7.94 -17.57 19.36
CA GLY A 119 7.62 -18.98 19.58
C GLY A 119 8.62 -19.97 19.00
N TRP A 120 9.61 -19.52 18.20
CA TRP A 120 10.50 -20.42 17.43
C TRP A 120 11.12 -21.56 18.26
N ASN A 121 11.58 -21.26 19.48
CA ASN A 121 12.17 -22.24 20.40
C ASN A 121 11.24 -22.65 21.56
N ARG A 122 9.96 -22.24 21.52
CA ARG A 122 8.98 -22.46 22.59
C ARG A 122 7.80 -23.33 22.18
N VAL A 123 7.48 -23.37 20.89
CA VAL A 123 6.42 -24.20 20.32
C VAL A 123 6.99 -25.13 19.25
N GLY A 124 6.27 -26.21 18.93
CA GLY A 124 6.67 -27.11 17.86
C GLY A 124 6.63 -26.43 16.47
N PRO A 125 7.43 -26.89 15.48
CA PRO A 125 7.51 -26.27 14.16
C PRO A 125 6.16 -26.14 13.43
N GLY A 126 5.25 -27.10 13.61
CA GLY A 126 3.91 -27.04 13.02
C GLY A 126 3.04 -25.94 13.61
N LEU A 127 3.10 -25.71 14.92
CA LEU A 127 2.34 -24.64 15.59
C LEU A 127 2.94 -23.27 15.26
N HIS A 128 4.26 -23.18 15.15
CA HIS A 128 4.92 -21.96 14.71
C HIS A 128 4.47 -21.59 13.28
N PHE A 129 4.54 -22.55 12.34
CA PHE A 129 4.12 -22.32 10.95
C PHE A 129 2.64 -21.98 10.83
N PHE A 130 1.77 -22.67 11.58
CA PHE A 130 0.36 -22.32 11.66
C PHE A 130 0.18 -20.87 12.11
N SER A 131 0.92 -20.43 13.12
CA SER A 131 0.87 -19.04 13.61
C SER A 131 1.30 -18.04 12.54
N THR A 132 2.39 -18.32 11.82
CA THR A 132 2.86 -17.49 10.70
C THR A 132 1.81 -17.39 9.58
N VAL A 133 1.15 -18.50 9.25
CA VAL A 133 0.06 -18.52 8.26
C VAL A 133 -1.15 -17.74 8.75
N MET A 134 -1.54 -17.85 10.02
CA MET A 134 -2.65 -17.09 10.59
C MET A 134 -2.38 -15.58 10.58
N VAL A 135 -1.15 -15.14 10.85
CA VAL A 135 -0.78 -13.73 10.70
C VAL A 135 -0.89 -13.29 9.24
N ALA A 136 -0.38 -14.07 8.28
CA ALA A 136 -0.49 -13.74 6.86
C ALA A 136 -1.95 -13.65 6.39
N ILE A 137 -2.80 -14.61 6.77
CA ILE A 137 -4.22 -14.60 6.47
C ILE A 137 -4.92 -13.42 7.14
N GLY A 138 -4.59 -13.12 8.41
CA GLY A 138 -5.09 -11.96 9.14
C GLY A 138 -4.89 -10.66 8.36
N THR A 139 -3.69 -10.43 7.83
CA THR A 139 -3.41 -9.20 7.05
C THR A 139 -4.25 -9.09 5.78
N LEU A 140 -4.58 -10.22 5.15
CA LEU A 140 -5.46 -10.26 3.98
C LEU A 140 -6.94 -10.07 4.35
N ILE A 141 -7.36 -10.58 5.51
CA ILE A 141 -8.71 -10.33 6.06
C ILE A 141 -8.86 -8.85 6.46
N SER A 142 -7.83 -8.21 7.01
CA SER A 142 -7.86 -6.75 7.26
C SER A 142 -8.04 -6.00 5.95
N THR A 143 -7.24 -6.34 4.93
CA THR A 143 -7.36 -5.76 3.57
C THR A 143 -8.78 -5.93 3.02
N PHE A 144 -9.40 -7.09 3.22
CA PHE A 144 -10.78 -7.37 2.81
C PHE A 144 -11.77 -6.38 3.44
N TRP A 145 -11.78 -6.23 4.77
CA TRP A 145 -12.79 -5.41 5.45
C TRP A 145 -12.62 -3.91 5.21
N ILE A 146 -11.38 -3.42 5.24
CA ILE A 146 -11.12 -2.00 4.98
C ILE A 146 -11.46 -1.63 3.54
N LEU A 147 -11.19 -2.52 2.58
CA LEU A 147 -11.58 -2.29 1.20
C LEU A 147 -13.06 -2.52 0.95
N ALA A 148 -13.75 -3.38 1.70
CA ALA A 148 -15.21 -3.48 1.60
C ALA A 148 -15.85 -2.14 1.96
N SER A 149 -15.41 -1.55 3.08
CA SER A 149 -15.85 -0.22 3.54
C SER A 149 -15.51 0.87 2.50
N ASN A 150 -14.25 0.95 2.06
CA ASN A 150 -13.85 1.95 1.06
C ASN A 150 -14.60 1.77 -0.27
N SER A 151 -14.71 0.55 -0.79
CA SER A 151 -15.37 0.27 -2.08
C SER A 151 -16.85 0.63 -2.05
N TRP A 152 -17.52 0.41 -0.92
CA TRP A 152 -18.91 0.84 -0.73
C TRP A 152 -19.05 2.36 -0.85
N MET A 153 -18.10 3.15 -0.36
CA MET A 153 -18.11 4.61 -0.55
C MET A 153 -17.98 5.03 -2.03
N HIS A 154 -17.48 4.16 -2.92
CA HIS A 154 -17.37 4.45 -4.35
C HIS A 154 -18.55 3.91 -5.17
N THR A 155 -19.06 2.74 -4.83
CA THR A 155 -20.21 2.12 -5.52
C THR A 155 -21.22 1.63 -4.49
N PRO A 156 -21.94 2.52 -3.79
CA PRO A 156 -22.81 2.14 -2.69
C PRO A 156 -24.01 1.34 -3.21
N GLN A 157 -24.30 0.21 -2.55
CA GLN A 157 -25.44 -0.67 -2.81
C GLN A 157 -25.95 -1.28 -1.50
N GLY A 158 -27.11 -1.94 -1.53
CA GLY A 158 -27.64 -2.70 -0.39
C GLY A 158 -28.08 -1.85 0.79
N PHE A 159 -28.52 -0.61 0.56
CA PHE A 159 -28.93 0.33 1.60
C PHE A 159 -30.25 1.04 1.26
N GLU A 160 -30.89 1.57 2.30
CA GLU A 160 -31.98 2.54 2.22
C GLU A 160 -31.62 3.78 3.05
N ILE A 161 -32.24 4.93 2.75
CA ILE A 161 -32.07 6.15 3.56
C ILE A 161 -33.33 6.33 4.39
N VAL A 162 -33.17 6.23 5.72
CA VAL A 162 -34.24 6.40 6.71
C VAL A 162 -33.83 7.50 7.67
N ASP A 163 -34.70 8.52 7.84
CA ASP A 163 -34.46 9.69 8.70
C ASP A 163 -33.10 10.37 8.46
N GLY A 164 -32.71 10.48 7.19
CA GLY A 164 -31.44 11.10 6.80
C GLY A 164 -30.20 10.28 7.12
N ARG A 165 -30.33 8.98 7.45
CA ARG A 165 -29.22 8.05 7.67
C ARG A 165 -29.29 6.86 6.73
N VAL A 166 -28.14 6.34 6.36
CA VAL A 166 -28.01 5.13 5.55
C VAL A 166 -28.18 3.91 6.45
N ILE A 167 -29.15 3.06 6.13
CA ILE A 167 -29.42 1.81 6.83
C ILE A 167 -29.15 0.64 5.86
N PRO A 168 -28.31 -0.35 6.23
CA PRO A 168 -28.07 -1.53 5.40
C PRO A 168 -29.32 -2.41 5.34
N VAL A 169 -29.77 -2.76 4.13
CA VAL A 169 -30.86 -3.71 3.88
C VAL A 169 -30.36 -5.03 3.26
N ASP A 170 -29.18 -5.03 2.64
CA ASP A 170 -28.51 -6.22 2.11
C ASP A 170 -26.99 -6.14 2.31
N TRP A 171 -26.50 -6.84 3.33
CA TRP A 171 -25.06 -6.88 3.65
C TRP A 171 -24.21 -7.52 2.57
N PHE A 172 -24.75 -8.45 1.79
CA PHE A 172 -24.00 -9.07 0.70
C PHE A 172 -23.74 -8.03 -0.41
N ALA A 173 -24.76 -7.24 -0.78
CA ALA A 173 -24.61 -6.14 -1.72
C ALA A 173 -23.75 -4.99 -1.18
N VAL A 174 -23.78 -4.73 0.14
CA VAL A 174 -22.87 -3.75 0.78
C VAL A 174 -21.41 -4.18 0.61
N VAL A 175 -21.09 -5.42 0.99
CA VAL A 175 -19.70 -5.93 1.00
C VAL A 175 -19.20 -6.19 -0.43
N PHE A 176 -19.96 -6.95 -1.22
CA PHE A 176 -19.59 -7.34 -2.58
C PHE A 176 -20.16 -6.38 -3.63
N ASN A 177 -20.05 -5.08 -3.35
CA ASN A 177 -20.44 -4.04 -4.29
C ASN A 177 -19.57 -4.09 -5.57
N PRO A 178 -20.01 -3.46 -6.69
CA PRO A 178 -19.44 -3.70 -8.01
C PRO A 178 -17.94 -3.39 -8.15
N SER A 179 -17.40 -2.48 -7.34
CA SER A 179 -15.97 -2.13 -7.39
C SER A 179 -15.09 -2.97 -6.45
N PHE A 180 -15.68 -3.65 -5.46
CA PHE A 180 -14.95 -4.34 -4.41
C PHE A 180 -13.99 -5.44 -4.90
N PRO A 181 -14.40 -6.40 -5.75
CA PRO A 181 -13.51 -7.50 -6.16
C PRO A 181 -12.24 -7.01 -6.86
N TYR A 182 -12.39 -6.01 -7.74
CA TYR A 182 -11.27 -5.42 -8.48
C TYR A 182 -10.33 -4.66 -7.56
N ARG A 183 -10.87 -3.86 -6.64
CA ARG A 183 -10.09 -3.10 -5.66
C ARG A 183 -9.31 -4.00 -4.71
N LEU A 184 -9.96 -5.04 -4.20
CA LEU A 184 -9.34 -6.04 -3.32
C LEU A 184 -8.16 -6.72 -4.03
N ALA A 185 -8.42 -7.26 -5.23
CA ALA A 185 -7.39 -7.92 -6.01
C ALA A 185 -6.22 -6.97 -6.32
N HIS A 186 -6.52 -5.76 -6.81
CA HIS A 186 -5.52 -4.77 -7.21
C HIS A 186 -4.66 -4.28 -6.04
N MET A 187 -5.26 -4.06 -4.87
CA MET A 187 -4.54 -3.60 -3.67
C MET A 187 -3.68 -4.72 -3.08
N ALA A 188 -4.20 -5.94 -3.01
CA ALA A 188 -3.46 -7.09 -2.47
C ALA A 188 -2.22 -7.40 -3.33
N THR A 189 -2.36 -7.43 -4.66
CA THR A 189 -1.23 -7.65 -5.56
C THR A 189 -0.25 -6.48 -5.54
N ALA A 190 -0.72 -5.23 -5.35
CA ALA A 190 0.16 -4.07 -5.21
C ALA A 190 1.02 -4.16 -3.95
N ALA A 191 0.45 -4.61 -2.82
CA ALA A 191 1.18 -4.85 -1.58
C ALA A 191 2.27 -5.91 -1.76
N PHE A 192 1.97 -7.01 -2.47
CA PHE A 192 2.97 -8.04 -2.80
C PHE A 192 4.11 -7.51 -3.67
N LEU A 193 3.81 -6.67 -4.67
CA LEU A 193 4.83 -6.03 -5.50
C LEU A 193 5.66 -5.03 -4.70
N ALA A 194 5.06 -4.23 -3.82
CA ALA A 194 5.79 -3.32 -2.96
C ALA A 194 6.80 -4.05 -2.07
N THR A 195 6.38 -5.16 -1.45
CA THR A 195 7.31 -6.00 -0.68
C THR A 195 8.37 -6.65 -1.57
N ALA A 196 8.02 -7.13 -2.76
CA ALA A 196 9.00 -7.73 -3.67
C ALA A 196 10.10 -6.74 -4.04
N PHE A 197 9.76 -5.50 -4.39
CA PHE A 197 10.76 -4.48 -4.72
C PHE A 197 11.54 -4.01 -3.50
N PHE A 198 10.93 -3.96 -2.31
CA PHE A 198 11.65 -3.69 -1.07
C PHE A 198 12.69 -4.78 -0.74
N VAL A 199 12.31 -6.05 -0.81
CA VAL A 199 13.19 -7.21 -0.62
C VAL A 199 14.29 -7.25 -1.70
N GLY A 200 13.91 -7.02 -2.96
CA GLY A 200 14.84 -6.99 -4.09
C GLY A 200 15.87 -5.87 -3.98
N ALA A 201 15.46 -4.67 -3.58
CA ALA A 201 16.35 -3.53 -3.37
C ALA A 201 17.32 -3.76 -2.21
N SER A 202 16.85 -4.35 -1.10
CA SER A 202 17.73 -4.80 -0.01
C SER A 202 18.82 -5.74 -0.53
N ALA A 203 18.43 -6.75 -1.32
CA ALA A 203 19.38 -7.70 -1.88
C ALA A 203 20.37 -7.06 -2.86
N ALA A 204 19.89 -6.21 -3.76
CA ALA A 204 20.72 -5.48 -4.70
C ALA A 204 21.72 -4.56 -3.99
N TRP A 205 21.30 -3.89 -2.90
CA TRP A 205 22.18 -3.05 -2.08
C TRP A 205 23.37 -3.82 -1.51
N HIS A 206 23.13 -5.03 -0.97
CA HIS A 206 24.20 -5.87 -0.44
C HIS A 206 25.14 -6.40 -1.53
N LEU A 207 24.59 -6.85 -2.67
CA LEU A 207 25.40 -7.32 -3.81
C LEU A 207 26.29 -6.21 -4.40
N LEU A 208 25.76 -4.99 -4.53
CA LEU A 208 26.53 -3.82 -4.99
C LEU A 208 27.70 -3.46 -4.05
N ARG A 209 27.59 -3.81 -2.76
CA ARG A 209 28.65 -3.64 -1.76
C ARG A 209 29.59 -4.85 -1.64
N GLY A 210 29.49 -5.82 -2.55
CA GLY A 210 30.33 -7.01 -2.55
C GLY A 210 30.00 -8.03 -1.45
N ARG A 211 28.87 -7.87 -0.74
CA ARG A 211 28.40 -8.82 0.29
C ARG A 211 27.58 -9.91 -0.36
N ASP A 212 28.22 -10.71 -1.19
CA ASP A 212 27.53 -11.75 -1.94
C ASP A 212 27.44 -13.05 -1.11
N ASN A 213 26.21 -13.49 -0.82
CA ASN A 213 25.97 -14.76 -0.15
C ASN A 213 24.71 -15.46 -0.71
N PRO A 214 24.56 -16.78 -0.46
CA PRO A 214 23.44 -17.55 -0.99
C PRO A 214 22.05 -17.03 -0.56
N ALA A 215 21.91 -16.51 0.67
CA ALA A 215 20.66 -15.95 1.18
C ALA A 215 20.26 -14.67 0.43
N ILE A 216 21.21 -13.77 0.18
CA ILE A 216 21.03 -12.52 -0.58
C ILE A 216 20.64 -12.83 -2.02
N ARG A 217 21.36 -13.74 -2.69
CA ARG A 217 21.00 -14.21 -4.04
C ARG A 217 19.60 -14.83 -4.06
N LYS A 218 19.24 -15.60 -3.04
CA LYS A 218 17.93 -16.25 -2.94
C LYS A 218 16.80 -15.22 -2.83
N MET A 219 16.90 -14.26 -1.90
CA MET A 219 15.86 -13.24 -1.74
C MET A 219 15.74 -12.32 -2.97
N LEU A 220 16.85 -11.95 -3.64
CA LEU A 220 16.80 -11.24 -4.92
C LEU A 220 16.04 -12.06 -5.96
N SER A 221 16.37 -13.34 -6.07
CA SER A 221 15.73 -14.21 -7.04
C SER A 221 14.23 -14.36 -6.78
N MET A 222 13.79 -14.51 -5.53
CA MET A 222 12.37 -14.60 -5.17
C MET A 222 11.63 -13.30 -5.50
N ALA A 223 12.19 -12.15 -5.15
CA ALA A 223 11.63 -10.84 -5.47
C ALA A 223 11.42 -10.64 -6.98
N LEU A 224 12.41 -11.01 -7.80
CA LEU A 224 12.34 -10.82 -9.25
C LEU A 224 11.38 -11.81 -9.93
N TRP A 225 11.21 -13.02 -9.38
CA TRP A 225 10.13 -13.92 -9.84
C TRP A 225 8.75 -13.37 -9.51
N MET A 226 8.58 -12.77 -8.32
CA MET A 226 7.33 -12.09 -7.96
C MET A 226 7.04 -10.95 -8.94
N ALA A 227 8.02 -10.10 -9.24
CA ALA A 227 7.87 -9.01 -10.21
C ALA A 227 7.50 -9.52 -11.61
N LEU A 228 8.16 -10.58 -12.09
CA LEU A 228 7.89 -11.15 -13.41
C LEU A 228 6.45 -11.66 -13.56
N LEU A 229 5.91 -12.32 -12.52
CA LEU A 229 4.61 -12.97 -12.60
C LEU A 229 3.47 -12.03 -12.19
N VAL A 230 3.63 -11.29 -11.09
CA VAL A 230 2.54 -10.51 -10.49
C VAL A 230 2.43 -9.12 -11.10
N ALA A 231 3.50 -8.51 -11.63
CA ALA A 231 3.37 -7.18 -12.24
C ALA A 231 2.51 -7.18 -13.53
N PRO A 232 2.60 -8.19 -14.42
CA PRO A 232 1.66 -8.30 -15.54
C PRO A 232 0.21 -8.56 -15.08
N ILE A 233 0.03 -9.40 -14.05
CA ILE A 233 -1.29 -9.67 -13.46
C ILE A 233 -1.88 -8.39 -12.86
N GLN A 234 -1.08 -7.59 -12.16
CA GLN A 234 -1.46 -6.28 -11.63
C GLN A 234 -2.00 -5.37 -12.73
N ALA A 235 -1.29 -5.28 -13.86
CA ALA A 235 -1.71 -4.45 -14.99
C ALA A 235 -3.04 -4.92 -15.58
N PHE A 236 -3.23 -6.24 -15.72
CA PHE A 236 -4.48 -6.82 -16.18
C PHE A 236 -5.65 -6.55 -15.21
N ILE A 237 -5.44 -6.75 -13.90
CA ILE A 237 -6.44 -6.39 -12.88
C ILE A 237 -6.75 -4.89 -12.93
N GLY A 238 -5.74 -4.06 -13.17
CA GLY A 238 -5.88 -2.60 -13.31
C GLY A 238 -6.76 -2.20 -14.50
N ASP A 239 -6.59 -2.86 -15.65
CA ASP A 239 -7.46 -2.69 -16.83
C ASP A 239 -8.91 -3.02 -16.50
N LEU A 240 -9.17 -4.19 -15.91
CA LEU A 240 -10.51 -4.58 -15.47
C LEU A 240 -11.11 -3.58 -14.47
N HIS A 241 -10.29 -3.06 -13.55
CA HIS A 241 -10.73 -2.03 -12.61
C HIS A 241 -11.05 -0.70 -13.31
N GLY A 242 -10.28 -0.33 -14.32
CA GLY A 242 -10.53 0.83 -15.18
C GLY A 242 -11.88 0.73 -15.91
N LEU A 243 -12.18 -0.42 -16.52
CA LEU A 243 -13.48 -0.68 -17.17
C LEU A 243 -14.65 -0.62 -16.19
N ASN A 244 -14.48 -1.15 -14.98
CA ASN A 244 -15.47 -1.03 -13.92
C ASN A 244 -15.71 0.45 -13.54
N THR A 245 -14.63 1.21 -13.39
CA THR A 245 -14.70 2.65 -13.07
C THR A 245 -15.36 3.43 -14.20
N LEU A 246 -15.10 3.09 -15.47
CA LEU A 246 -15.77 3.68 -16.62
C LEU A 246 -17.29 3.49 -16.55
N LYS A 247 -17.74 2.31 -16.12
CA LYS A 247 -19.17 2.00 -15.98
C LYS A 247 -19.85 2.75 -14.83
N TYR A 248 -19.22 2.80 -13.65
CA TYR A 248 -19.87 3.29 -12.42
C TYR A 248 -19.50 4.72 -12.01
N GLN A 249 -18.34 5.21 -12.44
CA GLN A 249 -17.80 6.54 -12.10
C GLN A 249 -17.11 7.18 -13.33
N PRO A 250 -17.83 7.39 -14.45
CA PRO A 250 -17.23 7.85 -15.70
C PRO A 250 -16.54 9.22 -15.60
N ALA A 251 -17.04 10.12 -14.73
CA ALA A 251 -16.38 11.40 -14.45
C ALA A 251 -14.94 11.25 -13.93
N LYS A 252 -14.67 10.17 -13.20
CA LYS A 252 -13.32 9.83 -12.74
C LYS A 252 -12.41 9.44 -13.90
N ILE A 253 -12.91 8.63 -14.83
CA ILE A 253 -12.15 8.25 -16.04
C ILE A 253 -11.87 9.48 -16.90
N ALA A 254 -12.86 10.35 -17.12
CA ALA A 254 -12.67 11.60 -17.83
C ALA A 254 -11.54 12.45 -17.20
N ALA A 255 -11.53 12.55 -15.86
CA ALA A 255 -10.49 13.25 -15.12
C ALA A 255 -9.12 12.57 -15.20
N ILE A 256 -9.08 11.23 -15.21
CA ILE A 256 -7.85 10.45 -15.43
C ILE A 256 -7.31 10.72 -16.83
N GLU A 257 -8.13 10.63 -17.87
CA GLU A 257 -7.67 10.86 -19.25
C GLU A 257 -7.23 12.30 -19.50
N GLY A 258 -7.78 13.26 -18.74
CA GLY A 258 -7.54 14.69 -18.97
C GLY A 258 -8.13 15.14 -20.30
N HIS A 259 -9.15 14.43 -20.79
CA HIS A 259 -9.82 14.71 -22.03
C HIS A 259 -11.05 15.59 -21.76
N TRP A 260 -11.14 16.73 -22.46
CA TRP A 260 -12.14 17.76 -22.14
C TRP A 260 -13.39 17.71 -22.99
N GLU A 261 -13.26 17.38 -24.28
CA GLU A 261 -14.36 17.39 -25.25
C GLU A 261 -14.14 16.30 -26.29
N ASN A 262 -15.20 15.53 -26.56
CA ASN A 262 -15.25 14.62 -27.70
C ASN A 262 -15.62 15.44 -28.96
N VAL A 263 -14.86 15.26 -30.04
CA VAL A 263 -15.07 15.96 -31.32
C VAL A 263 -15.49 14.93 -32.38
N GLY A 264 -16.69 15.09 -32.95
CA GLY A 264 -17.24 14.17 -33.94
C GLY A 264 -17.42 12.75 -33.37
N ASP A 265 -17.21 11.73 -34.21
CA ASP A 265 -17.24 10.30 -33.84
C ASP A 265 -15.82 9.69 -33.79
N GLU A 266 -14.78 10.51 -33.64
CA GLU A 266 -13.40 10.04 -33.61
C GLU A 266 -13.09 9.30 -32.30
N PRO A 267 -12.26 8.24 -32.33
CA PRO A 267 -11.85 7.54 -31.13
C PRO A 267 -10.98 8.42 -30.22
N THR A 268 -11.22 8.34 -28.92
CA THR A 268 -10.51 9.10 -27.89
C THR A 268 -9.01 8.77 -27.90
N PRO A 269 -8.14 9.78 -28.06
CA PRO A 269 -6.70 9.58 -27.97
C PRO A 269 -6.25 9.37 -26.52
N LEU A 270 -5.17 8.59 -26.32
CA LEU A 270 -4.51 8.54 -25.01
C LEU A 270 -3.57 9.75 -24.88
N ILE A 271 -3.83 10.61 -23.90
CA ILE A 271 -2.94 11.72 -23.56
C ILE A 271 -1.79 11.20 -22.69
N LEU A 272 -0.62 10.95 -23.27
CA LEU A 272 0.55 10.46 -22.53
C LEU A 272 1.11 11.52 -21.58
N PHE A 273 1.27 12.75 -22.09
CA PHE A 273 1.77 13.89 -21.34
C PHE A 273 0.90 15.10 -21.63
N GLY A 274 0.68 15.93 -20.61
CA GLY A 274 -0.10 17.15 -20.72
C GLY A 274 -0.29 17.79 -19.36
N TRP A 275 -0.83 18.99 -19.35
CA TRP A 275 -1.22 19.70 -18.14
C TRP A 275 -2.71 20.03 -18.21
N PRO A 276 -3.59 19.21 -17.58
CA PRO A 276 -5.01 19.53 -17.47
C PRO A 276 -5.18 20.82 -16.65
N ASP A 277 -5.74 21.85 -17.27
CA ASP A 277 -5.99 23.14 -16.65
C ASP A 277 -7.48 23.27 -16.35
N MET A 278 -7.84 23.09 -15.08
CA MET A 278 -9.25 23.10 -14.65
C MET A 278 -9.94 24.45 -14.87
N GLN A 279 -9.19 25.56 -14.89
CA GLN A 279 -9.76 26.90 -15.07
C GLN A 279 -10.03 27.21 -16.54
N ARG A 280 -9.14 26.73 -17.42
CA ARG A 280 -9.28 26.92 -18.87
C ARG A 280 -10.13 25.85 -19.54
N GLU A 281 -10.43 24.77 -18.82
CA GLU A 281 -11.13 23.59 -19.32
C GLU A 281 -10.47 22.99 -20.57
N GLU A 282 -9.14 22.92 -20.57
CA GLU A 282 -8.33 22.34 -21.64
C GLU A 282 -7.12 21.60 -21.06
N THR A 283 -6.56 20.67 -21.83
CA THR A 283 -5.27 20.03 -21.49
C THR A 283 -4.17 20.61 -22.36
N ARG A 284 -3.27 21.36 -21.71
CA ARG A 284 -2.20 22.11 -22.35
C ARG A 284 -0.99 21.21 -22.60
N PHE A 285 -0.19 21.55 -23.62
CA PHE A 285 1.06 20.86 -23.95
C PHE A 285 0.89 19.34 -24.16
N LYS A 286 -0.24 18.95 -24.76
CA LYS A 286 -0.64 17.55 -24.88
C LYS A 286 0.22 16.79 -25.90
N VAL A 287 0.66 15.60 -25.51
CA VAL A 287 1.29 14.59 -26.36
C VAL A 287 0.35 13.39 -26.37
N GLU A 288 -0.21 13.10 -27.53
CA GLU A 288 -1.33 12.17 -27.69
C GLU A 288 -0.95 11.01 -28.61
N ILE A 289 -1.42 9.81 -28.28
CA ILE A 289 -1.42 8.67 -29.20
C ILE A 289 -2.86 8.46 -29.70
N PRO A 290 -3.13 8.61 -31.01
CA PRO A 290 -4.46 8.43 -31.58
C PRO A 290 -5.05 7.05 -31.26
N ALA A 291 -6.37 7.00 -30.98
CA ALA A 291 -7.18 5.80 -30.71
C ALA A 291 -6.75 4.90 -29.52
N LEU A 292 -5.60 5.15 -28.89
CA LEU A 292 -5.10 4.29 -27.82
C LEU A 292 -5.94 4.39 -26.54
N GLY A 293 -6.53 5.56 -26.26
CA GLY A 293 -7.43 5.74 -25.11
C GLY A 293 -8.69 4.88 -25.26
N SER A 294 -9.31 4.93 -26.44
CA SER A 294 -10.42 4.04 -26.81
C SER A 294 -10.03 2.57 -26.72
N LEU A 295 -8.87 2.19 -27.25
CA LEU A 295 -8.42 0.79 -27.23
C LEU A 295 -8.28 0.26 -25.80
N ILE A 296 -7.74 1.06 -24.87
CA ILE A 296 -7.56 0.64 -23.47
C ILE A 296 -8.89 0.65 -22.72
N LEU A 297 -9.66 1.74 -22.81
CA LEU A 297 -10.83 1.94 -21.94
C LEU A 297 -12.13 1.38 -22.50
N THR A 298 -12.19 1.06 -23.78
CA THR A 298 -13.40 0.49 -24.41
C THR A 298 -13.14 -0.82 -25.16
N HIS A 299 -11.87 -1.24 -25.26
CA HIS A 299 -11.42 -2.38 -26.07
C HIS A 299 -11.93 -2.30 -27.52
N SER A 300 -12.04 -1.09 -28.05
CA SER A 300 -12.51 -0.77 -29.40
C SER A 300 -11.70 0.40 -29.96
N LEU A 301 -11.51 0.41 -31.28
CA LEU A 301 -10.83 1.50 -31.99
C LEU A 301 -11.79 2.60 -32.46
N ASP A 302 -13.08 2.47 -32.17
CA ASP A 302 -14.13 3.33 -32.74
C ASP A 302 -15.00 4.03 -31.69
N LYS A 303 -14.90 3.62 -30.41
CA LYS A 303 -15.75 4.15 -29.34
C LYS A 303 -15.08 5.31 -28.61
N GLN A 304 -15.87 6.32 -28.28
CA GLN A 304 -15.43 7.41 -27.41
C GLN A 304 -15.53 7.06 -25.93
N VAL A 305 -14.65 7.67 -25.15
CA VAL A 305 -14.66 7.68 -23.69
C VAL A 305 -15.29 9.00 -23.23
N PRO A 306 -16.02 9.03 -22.11
CA PRO A 306 -16.58 10.27 -21.57
C PRO A 306 -15.53 11.36 -21.39
N ALA A 307 -15.90 12.58 -21.76
CA ALA A 307 -15.10 13.79 -21.65
C ALA A 307 -15.46 14.57 -20.37
N LEU A 308 -14.54 15.42 -19.88
CA LEU A 308 -14.79 16.19 -18.66
C LEU A 308 -15.97 17.15 -18.80
N LYS A 309 -16.16 17.76 -19.98
CA LYS A 309 -17.29 18.68 -20.21
C LYS A 309 -18.65 18.01 -20.34
N ASP A 310 -18.69 16.68 -20.41
CA ASP A 310 -19.94 15.91 -20.33
C ASP A 310 -20.56 15.97 -18.92
N PHE A 311 -19.79 16.41 -17.91
CA PHE A 311 -20.21 16.52 -16.52
C PHE A 311 -20.31 18.00 -16.10
N PRO A 312 -21.24 18.37 -15.19
CA PRO A 312 -21.28 19.69 -14.58
C PRO A 312 -19.95 20.04 -13.87
N PRO A 313 -19.48 21.30 -13.91
CA PRO A 313 -18.23 21.70 -13.26
C PRO A 313 -18.10 21.27 -11.78
N GLU A 314 -19.21 21.31 -11.04
CA GLU A 314 -19.31 20.91 -9.64
C GLU A 314 -19.26 19.39 -9.41
N ASP A 315 -19.31 18.57 -10.46
CA ASP A 315 -19.20 17.11 -10.38
C ASP A 315 -17.85 16.58 -10.86
N ARG A 316 -17.00 17.46 -11.39
CA ARG A 316 -15.69 17.09 -11.94
C ARG A 316 -14.68 16.91 -10.82
N ALA A 317 -13.98 15.77 -10.82
CA ALA A 317 -12.79 15.61 -10.02
C ALA A 317 -11.65 16.51 -10.54
N ASN A 318 -10.69 16.82 -9.68
CA ASN A 318 -9.51 17.60 -10.07
C ASN A 318 -8.63 16.78 -11.05
N SER A 319 -8.80 17.02 -12.35
CA SER A 319 -8.07 16.30 -13.40
C SER A 319 -6.57 16.56 -13.33
N THR A 320 -6.11 17.76 -12.96
CA THR A 320 -4.67 18.06 -12.85
C THR A 320 -3.94 17.07 -11.95
N ILE A 321 -4.50 16.77 -10.78
CA ILE A 321 -3.90 15.83 -9.83
C ILE A 321 -4.10 14.39 -10.31
N VAL A 322 -5.34 14.03 -10.63
CA VAL A 322 -5.74 12.65 -10.96
C VAL A 322 -5.01 12.14 -12.21
N PHE A 323 -4.84 12.99 -13.22
CA PHE A 323 -4.08 12.70 -14.42
C PHE A 323 -2.66 12.25 -14.08
N TRP A 324 -1.90 13.07 -13.34
CA TRP A 324 -0.50 12.78 -13.04
C TRP A 324 -0.32 11.63 -12.06
N THR A 325 -1.18 11.51 -11.05
CA THR A 325 -1.11 10.37 -10.13
C THR A 325 -1.37 9.05 -10.87
N PHE A 326 -2.28 9.04 -11.84
CA PHE A 326 -2.49 7.85 -12.68
C PHE A 326 -1.26 7.53 -13.55
N ARG A 327 -0.66 8.54 -14.21
CA ARG A 327 0.55 8.32 -15.04
C ARG A 327 1.71 7.78 -14.21
N VAL A 328 1.93 8.33 -13.02
CA VAL A 328 2.97 7.83 -12.10
C VAL A 328 2.69 6.38 -11.74
N MET A 329 1.46 6.03 -11.33
CA MET A 329 1.09 4.66 -11.01
C MET A 329 1.36 3.69 -12.17
N VAL A 330 0.88 4.01 -13.37
CA VAL A 330 1.05 3.16 -14.57
C VAL A 330 2.52 3.06 -14.97
N ALA A 331 3.27 4.17 -14.98
CA ALA A 331 4.68 4.18 -15.32
C ALA A 331 5.50 3.29 -14.37
N MET A 332 5.22 3.35 -13.06
CA MET A 332 5.86 2.48 -12.09
C MET A 332 5.49 1.01 -12.34
N GLY A 333 4.22 0.70 -12.62
CA GLY A 333 3.78 -0.66 -12.95
C GLY A 333 4.47 -1.24 -14.19
N LEU A 334 4.56 -0.45 -15.27
CA LEU A 334 5.28 -0.84 -16.49
C LEU A 334 6.77 -1.04 -16.23
N MET A 335 7.39 -0.19 -15.41
CA MET A 335 8.78 -0.35 -15.01
C MET A 335 9.00 -1.63 -14.20
N MET A 336 8.06 -2.00 -13.32
CA MET A 336 8.14 -3.27 -12.58
C MET A 336 8.07 -4.49 -13.51
N ILE A 337 7.18 -4.46 -14.52
CA ILE A 337 7.10 -5.49 -15.56
C ILE A 337 8.43 -5.58 -16.31
N PHE A 338 8.98 -4.43 -16.73
CA PHE A 338 10.26 -4.37 -17.41
C PHE A 338 11.40 -4.97 -16.58
N VAL A 339 11.49 -4.66 -15.28
CA VAL A 339 12.48 -5.25 -14.38
C VAL A 339 12.32 -6.77 -14.27
N GLY A 340 11.08 -7.25 -14.17
CA GLY A 340 10.77 -8.69 -14.17
C GLY A 340 11.27 -9.39 -15.45
N LEU A 341 10.95 -8.84 -16.62
CA LEU A 341 11.38 -9.36 -17.92
C LEU A 341 12.92 -9.31 -18.08
N TRP A 342 13.54 -8.19 -17.74
CA TRP A 342 14.99 -8.02 -17.82
C TRP A 342 15.73 -9.00 -16.89
N SER A 343 15.18 -9.27 -15.70
CA SER A 343 15.73 -10.28 -14.79
C SER A 343 15.81 -11.65 -15.44
N THR A 344 14.80 -12.04 -16.23
CA THR A 344 14.75 -13.34 -16.91
C THR A 344 15.80 -13.44 -18.00
N TRP A 345 16.04 -12.35 -18.73
CA TRP A 345 17.11 -12.29 -19.72
C TRP A 345 18.49 -12.45 -19.07
N LEU A 346 18.76 -11.77 -17.94
CA LEU A 346 20.03 -11.87 -17.22
C LEU A 346 20.27 -13.24 -16.56
N ARG A 347 19.20 -13.99 -16.24
CA ARG A 347 19.30 -15.37 -15.74
C ARG A 347 19.88 -16.33 -16.76
N ARG A 348 19.65 -16.12 -18.06
CA ARG A 348 20.14 -17.03 -19.13
C ARG A 348 21.67 -17.07 -19.27
N GLY A 349 22.41 -16.20 -18.58
CA GLY A 349 23.87 -16.20 -18.58
C GLY A 349 24.49 -16.00 -17.21
N ASP A 350 23.78 -16.33 -16.13
CA ASP A 350 24.24 -16.17 -14.73
C ASP A 350 24.73 -14.76 -14.33
N ARG A 351 24.31 -13.74 -15.09
CA ARG A 351 24.68 -12.33 -14.86
C ARG A 351 23.77 -11.62 -13.87
N LEU A 352 22.69 -12.26 -13.43
CA LEU A 352 21.67 -11.66 -12.56
C LEU A 352 22.25 -11.03 -11.29
N TYR A 353 23.25 -11.70 -10.69
CA TYR A 353 23.83 -11.30 -9.41
C TYR A 353 25.05 -10.38 -9.54
N THR A 354 25.57 -10.18 -10.75
CA THR A 354 26.85 -9.48 -10.98
C THR A 354 26.73 -8.27 -11.90
N TYR A 355 25.67 -8.19 -12.72
CA TYR A 355 25.48 -7.08 -13.65
C TYR A 355 25.06 -5.79 -12.93
N ARG A 356 26.05 -4.96 -12.61
CA ARG A 356 25.90 -3.73 -11.83
C ARG A 356 24.80 -2.77 -12.30
N PRO A 357 24.64 -2.47 -13.61
CA PRO A 357 23.57 -1.55 -14.04
C PRO A 357 22.18 -2.04 -13.64
N PHE A 358 21.93 -3.35 -13.76
CA PHE A 358 20.65 -3.94 -13.34
C PHE A 358 20.47 -3.93 -11.83
N LEU A 359 21.53 -4.22 -11.05
CA LEU A 359 21.46 -4.13 -9.60
C LEU A 359 21.20 -2.69 -9.12
N HIS A 360 21.80 -1.69 -9.76
CA HIS A 360 21.46 -0.29 -9.49
C HIS A 360 19.99 0.00 -9.82
N LEU A 361 19.49 -0.46 -10.97
CA LEU A 361 18.07 -0.32 -11.29
C LEU A 361 17.16 -0.93 -10.22
N VAL A 362 17.41 -2.18 -9.80
CA VAL A 362 16.61 -2.85 -8.75
C VAL A 362 16.68 -2.09 -7.42
N LEU A 363 17.86 -1.58 -7.04
CA LEU A 363 18.03 -0.75 -5.85
C LEU A 363 17.18 0.53 -5.91
N TRP A 364 17.22 1.25 -7.03
CA TRP A 364 16.47 2.49 -7.23
C TRP A 364 14.97 2.25 -7.36
N MET A 365 14.58 1.05 -7.78
CA MET A 365 13.20 0.59 -7.78
C MET A 365 12.70 0.16 -6.41
N GLY A 366 13.52 0.16 -5.35
CA GLY A 366 13.07 -0.15 -3.98
C GLY A 366 11.80 0.58 -3.52
N PRO A 367 11.71 1.92 -3.62
CA PRO A 367 10.50 2.67 -3.25
C PRO A 367 9.35 2.56 -4.27
N SER A 368 9.53 1.87 -5.39
CA SER A 368 8.59 1.92 -6.52
C SER A 368 7.18 1.49 -6.16
N GLY A 369 7.03 0.41 -5.39
CA GLY A 369 5.71 -0.09 -4.99
C GLY A 369 4.99 0.86 -4.05
N ILE A 370 5.71 1.51 -3.12
CA ILE A 370 5.12 2.50 -2.22
C ILE A 370 4.64 3.72 -3.01
N ILE A 371 5.48 4.22 -3.94
CA ILE A 371 5.12 5.35 -4.80
C ILE A 371 3.89 5.01 -5.66
N ALA A 372 3.85 3.83 -6.27
CA ALA A 372 2.73 3.37 -7.08
C ALA A 372 1.44 3.23 -6.26
N ILE A 373 1.52 2.68 -5.04
CA ILE A 373 0.39 2.57 -4.12
C ILE A 373 -0.15 3.95 -3.76
N LEU A 374 0.70 4.89 -3.35
CA LEU A 374 0.29 6.26 -3.01
C LEU A 374 -0.37 6.96 -4.20
N ALA A 375 0.24 6.86 -5.38
CA ALA A 375 -0.29 7.42 -6.61
C ALA A 375 -1.65 6.79 -6.99
N GLY A 376 -1.82 5.49 -6.82
CA GLY A 376 -3.08 4.80 -7.04
C GLY A 376 -4.18 5.20 -6.07
N TRP A 377 -3.85 5.34 -4.77
CA TRP A 377 -4.79 5.84 -3.76
C TRP A 377 -5.22 7.28 -4.03
N TYR A 378 -4.28 8.16 -4.39
CA TYR A 378 -4.62 9.53 -4.77
C TYR A 378 -5.51 9.58 -6.01
N THR A 379 -5.18 8.82 -7.06
CA THR A 379 -6.02 8.71 -8.25
C THR A 379 -7.44 8.28 -7.89
N THR A 380 -7.56 7.25 -7.04
CA THR A 380 -8.85 6.67 -6.67
C THR A 380 -9.68 7.62 -5.80
N GLU A 381 -9.10 8.17 -4.75
CA GLU A 381 -9.80 8.96 -3.73
C GLU A 381 -10.01 10.42 -4.14
N ILE A 382 -9.01 11.06 -4.76
CA ILE A 382 -9.18 12.40 -5.34
C ILE A 382 -10.11 12.32 -6.54
N GLY A 383 -10.05 11.23 -7.32
CA GLY A 383 -10.99 10.96 -8.39
C GLY A 383 -12.44 10.75 -7.93
N ARG A 384 -12.70 10.47 -6.65
CA ARG A 384 -14.07 10.41 -6.09
C ARG A 384 -14.62 11.80 -5.77
N GLN A 385 -13.74 12.77 -5.57
CA GLN A 385 -14.15 14.13 -5.25
C GLN A 385 -15.03 14.68 -6.38
N PRO A 386 -16.07 15.46 -6.02
CA PRO A 386 -16.29 16.05 -4.68
C PRO A 386 -17.16 15.21 -3.74
N TRP A 387 -17.41 13.93 -4.06
CA TRP A 387 -18.18 13.03 -3.22
C TRP A 387 -17.32 12.37 -2.14
N ILE A 388 -17.86 12.29 -0.91
CA ILE A 388 -17.29 11.40 0.11
C ILE A 388 -17.91 10.00 -0.01
N ILE A 389 -19.21 9.93 -0.31
CA ILE A 389 -19.92 8.72 -0.73
C ILE A 389 -20.54 9.05 -2.08
N HIS A 390 -20.09 8.35 -3.12
CA HIS A 390 -20.43 8.68 -4.50
C HIS A 390 -21.95 8.67 -4.73
N GLY A 391 -22.48 9.80 -5.20
CA GLY A 391 -23.90 9.99 -5.49
C GLY A 391 -24.81 10.17 -4.27
N LEU A 392 -24.29 10.09 -3.03
CA LEU A 392 -25.10 10.19 -1.81
C LEU A 392 -24.73 11.37 -0.93
N MET A 393 -23.43 11.67 -0.77
CA MET A 393 -22.97 12.71 0.15
C MET A 393 -21.74 13.45 -0.41
N ARG A 394 -21.82 14.78 -0.47
CA ARG A 394 -20.68 15.63 -0.85
C ARG A 394 -19.70 15.72 0.32
N THR A 395 -18.43 15.93 -0.01
CA THR A 395 -17.35 16.08 0.99
C THR A 395 -17.55 17.33 1.85
N ALA A 396 -18.12 18.41 1.30
CA ALA A 396 -18.40 19.64 2.03
C ALA A 396 -19.39 19.43 3.19
N ASP A 397 -20.39 18.57 2.99
CA ASP A 397 -21.45 18.29 3.97
C ASP A 397 -21.01 17.30 5.06
N ALA A 398 -19.82 16.70 4.92
CA ALA A 398 -19.35 15.62 5.77
C ALA A 398 -18.49 16.04 6.96
N SER A 399 -17.97 17.28 6.95
CA SER A 399 -16.94 17.73 7.89
C SER A 399 -17.49 18.11 9.27
N SER A 400 -16.66 18.01 10.31
CA SER A 400 -17.05 18.26 11.72
C SER A 400 -17.20 19.73 12.13
N GLY A 401 -17.33 20.69 11.21
CA GLY A 401 -17.58 22.10 11.55
C GLY A 401 -16.49 22.80 12.38
N HIS A 402 -15.25 22.29 12.38
CA HIS A 402 -14.12 22.88 13.11
C HIS A 402 -13.66 24.22 12.51
N SER A 403 -13.06 25.07 13.34
CA SER A 403 -12.40 26.29 12.84
C SER A 403 -11.11 25.97 12.09
N ALA A 404 -10.75 26.80 11.11
CA ALA A 404 -9.48 26.67 10.38
C ALA A 404 -8.26 26.74 11.32
N THR A 405 -8.33 27.52 12.41
CA THR A 405 -7.26 27.60 13.42
C THR A 405 -7.05 26.27 14.14
N GLN A 406 -8.14 25.61 14.58
CA GLN A 406 -8.04 24.31 15.26
C GLN A 406 -7.40 23.27 14.33
N LEU A 407 -7.90 23.15 13.09
CA LEU A 407 -7.37 22.21 12.11
C LEU A 407 -5.94 22.53 11.69
N GLY A 408 -5.59 23.82 11.59
CA GLY A 408 -4.22 24.24 11.29
C GLY A 408 -3.23 23.82 12.38
N ILE A 409 -3.61 23.99 13.66
CA ILE A 409 -2.79 23.57 14.80
C ILE A 409 -2.65 22.05 14.84
N THR A 410 -3.77 21.30 14.73
CA THR A 410 -3.72 19.83 14.77
C THR A 410 -2.93 19.26 13.59
N LEU A 411 -3.07 19.83 12.39
CA LEU A 411 -2.30 19.43 11.23
C LEU A 411 -0.79 19.65 11.46
N ALA A 412 -0.40 20.81 11.98
CA ALA A 412 1.01 21.08 12.31
C ALA A 412 1.56 20.08 13.34
N LEU A 413 0.77 19.75 14.37
CA LEU A 413 1.15 18.74 15.36
C LEU A 413 1.30 17.34 14.72
N PHE A 414 0.35 16.93 13.87
CA PHE A 414 0.45 15.68 13.14
C PHE A 414 1.71 15.63 12.29
N VAL A 415 2.02 16.70 11.54
CA VAL A 415 3.22 16.80 10.72
C VAL A 415 4.49 16.59 11.57
N VAL A 416 4.64 17.34 12.66
CA VAL A 416 5.84 17.25 13.52
C VAL A 416 5.97 15.85 14.14
N VAL A 417 4.89 15.33 14.74
CA VAL A 417 4.91 14.03 15.42
C VAL A 417 5.16 12.90 14.43
N TYR A 418 4.53 12.93 13.25
CA TYR A 418 4.67 11.87 12.25
C TYR A 418 6.08 11.85 11.65
N PHE A 419 6.66 13.01 11.31
CA PHE A 419 8.03 13.05 10.83
C PHE A 419 9.03 12.58 11.88
N ALA A 420 8.84 12.92 13.16
CA ALA A 420 9.69 12.43 14.23
C ALA A 420 9.56 10.91 14.43
N LEU A 421 8.33 10.41 14.62
CA LEU A 421 8.07 9.01 14.96
C LEU A 421 8.35 8.07 13.78
N PHE A 422 7.74 8.33 12.62
CA PHE A 422 7.91 7.48 11.44
C PHE A 422 9.27 7.69 10.79
N GLY A 423 9.86 8.88 10.88
CA GLY A 423 11.25 9.11 10.46
C GLY A 423 12.24 8.27 11.27
N ALA A 424 12.09 8.24 12.60
CA ALA A 424 12.88 7.37 13.47
C ALA A 424 12.66 5.88 13.17
N GLY A 425 11.40 5.46 13.00
CA GLY A 425 11.03 4.07 12.68
C GLY A 425 11.56 3.59 11.33
N ILE A 426 11.43 4.40 10.27
CA ILE A 426 12.01 4.11 8.94
C ILE A 426 13.54 4.07 9.04
N GLY A 427 14.15 5.02 9.75
CA GLY A 427 15.60 5.03 9.98
C GLY A 427 16.09 3.75 10.67
N TYR A 428 15.36 3.28 11.68
CA TYR A 428 15.63 2.03 12.39
C TYR A 428 15.48 0.81 11.49
N MET A 429 14.40 0.73 10.71
CA MET A 429 14.15 -0.32 9.74
C MET A 429 15.27 -0.41 8.69
N LEU A 430 15.72 0.73 8.16
CA LEU A 430 16.83 0.78 7.20
C LEU A 430 18.16 0.34 7.83
N ARG A 431 18.39 0.62 9.13
CA ARG A 431 19.55 0.08 9.86
C ARG A 431 19.49 -1.45 9.99
N LEU A 432 18.32 -2.03 10.21
CA LEU A 432 18.16 -3.50 10.21
C LEU A 432 18.42 -4.08 8.83
N VAL A 433 17.86 -3.49 7.77
CA VAL A 433 18.09 -3.90 6.38
C VAL A 433 19.60 -3.87 6.04
N ARG A 434 20.32 -2.85 6.53
CA ARG A 434 21.76 -2.66 6.34
C ARG A 434 22.62 -3.78 6.94
N LYS A 435 22.16 -4.46 7.99
CA LYS A 435 22.88 -5.60 8.60
C LYS A 435 22.91 -6.79 7.64
N GLY A 436 21.81 -7.06 6.96
CA GLY A 436 21.64 -8.19 6.04
C GLY A 436 21.43 -9.53 6.76
N PRO A 437 21.02 -10.58 6.03
CA PRO A 437 20.80 -11.90 6.61
C PRO A 437 22.13 -12.55 7.00
N LYS A 438 22.21 -13.10 8.22
CA LYS A 438 23.34 -13.91 8.69
C LYS A 438 23.09 -15.38 8.34
N ILE A 439 24.11 -16.07 7.85
CA ILE A 439 24.04 -17.52 7.63
C ILE A 439 24.03 -18.21 8.99
N ASP A 440 23.18 -19.23 9.14
CA ASP A 440 23.03 -20.03 10.36
C ASP A 440 22.47 -19.30 11.59
N GLU A 441 21.90 -18.10 11.44
CA GLU A 441 21.33 -17.31 12.54
C GLU A 441 20.29 -18.09 13.36
N GLY A 442 19.46 -18.91 12.69
CA GLY A 442 18.44 -19.71 13.37
C GLY A 442 18.95 -20.92 14.17
N LYS A 443 20.28 -21.10 14.30
CA LYS A 443 20.87 -22.09 15.21
C LYS A 443 21.03 -21.58 16.64
N GLU A 444 21.10 -20.26 16.85
CA GLU A 444 21.29 -19.70 18.19
C GLU A 444 19.97 -19.72 18.98
N THR A 445 20.02 -20.35 20.16
CA THR A 445 18.93 -20.33 21.13
C THR A 445 18.84 -18.94 21.73
N SER A 446 17.99 -18.11 21.13
CA SER A 446 17.64 -16.84 21.75
C SER A 446 16.97 -17.08 23.12
N GLN A 447 17.60 -16.58 24.18
CA GLN A 447 17.00 -16.53 25.51
C GLN A 447 16.01 -15.37 25.55
N GLY A 448 14.73 -15.71 25.63
CA GLY A 448 13.68 -14.76 25.97
C GLY A 448 12.71 -15.42 26.94
N GLY A 449 12.00 -14.63 27.75
CA GLY A 449 10.99 -15.09 28.69
C GLY A 449 10.28 -13.91 29.39
N PRO A 450 9.19 -14.16 30.13
CA PRO A 450 8.58 -13.14 30.99
C PRO A 450 9.64 -12.56 31.94
N GLY A 451 9.83 -11.23 31.94
CA GLY A 451 10.88 -10.55 32.72
C GLY A 451 12.25 -10.42 32.04
N GLN A 452 12.42 -10.89 30.80
CA GLN A 452 13.63 -10.71 30.00
C GLN A 452 13.42 -9.68 28.87
N ALA A 453 14.52 -9.23 28.24
CA ALA A 453 14.50 -8.23 27.16
C ALA A 453 13.57 -8.60 25.99
N ARG A 454 13.45 -9.89 25.65
CA ARG A 454 12.58 -10.42 24.60
C ARG A 454 11.23 -10.93 25.15
N THR A 455 10.23 -10.04 25.22
CA THR A 455 8.89 -10.36 25.76
C THR A 455 7.78 -10.24 24.70
N PRO A 456 6.83 -11.21 24.63
CA PRO A 456 5.70 -11.16 23.69
C PRO A 456 4.83 -9.90 23.79
N ALA A 457 4.78 -9.26 24.95
CA ALA A 457 4.03 -8.02 25.16
C ALA A 457 4.60 -6.80 24.41
N ARG A 458 5.80 -6.91 23.81
CA ARG A 458 6.46 -5.85 23.05
C ARG A 458 6.96 -6.39 21.72
N PRO A 459 6.16 -6.36 20.64
CA PRO A 459 6.56 -6.88 19.33
C PRO A 459 7.90 -6.30 18.82
N LEU A 460 8.16 -5.02 19.10
CA LEU A 460 9.42 -4.33 18.74
C LEU A 460 10.67 -4.93 19.41
N SER A 461 10.53 -5.60 20.56
CA SER A 461 11.66 -6.27 21.25
C SER A 461 12.26 -7.42 20.44
N ALA A 462 11.53 -7.95 19.44
CA ALA A 462 12.06 -8.94 18.51
C ALA A 462 13.22 -8.38 17.64
N ALA A 463 13.31 -7.06 17.48
CA ALA A 463 14.27 -6.41 16.61
C ALA A 463 15.52 -5.84 17.32
N GLU A 464 15.54 -5.80 18.65
CA GLU A 464 16.57 -5.08 19.44
C GLU A 464 17.98 -5.70 19.42
N GLU A 465 18.13 -6.95 18.98
CA GLU A 465 19.42 -7.64 19.08
C GLU A 465 20.47 -7.17 18.04
N GLY A 466 21.64 -6.76 18.55
CA GLY A 466 22.83 -6.36 17.78
C GLY A 466 22.96 -4.87 17.48
N LEU A 467 22.30 -3.99 18.24
CA LEU A 467 22.54 -2.53 18.17
C LEU A 467 23.56 -2.04 19.19
N ASP A 468 23.88 -2.87 20.19
CA ASP A 468 24.86 -2.60 21.26
C ASP A 468 26.31 -2.95 20.89
N ASP A 469 26.61 -3.18 19.61
CA ASP A 469 28.00 -3.11 19.12
C ASP A 469 28.40 -1.62 18.99
N GLY A 470 28.30 -0.89 20.10
CA GLY A 470 29.00 0.35 20.29
C GLY A 470 30.50 0.06 20.31
N GLU A 471 31.27 0.90 19.63
CA GLU A 471 32.72 1.01 19.75
C GLU A 471 33.13 1.10 21.23
N THR A 472 33.37 -0.04 21.88
CA THR A 472 34.34 -0.11 22.97
C THR A 472 35.68 -0.34 22.31
N ASP A 473 36.30 0.79 21.95
CA ASP A 473 37.72 0.87 21.66
C ASP A 473 38.47 0.21 22.83
N THR A 474 39.10 -0.93 22.56
CA THR A 474 39.91 -1.65 23.53
C THR A 474 41.25 -0.92 23.67
N LEU A 475 41.21 0.22 24.34
CA LEU A 475 42.38 0.95 24.83
C LEU A 475 42.71 0.53 26.26
N GLU A 476 42.87 -0.77 26.50
CA GLU A 476 43.58 -1.26 27.69
C GLU A 476 44.44 -2.45 27.26
N GLY A 477 45.67 -2.16 26.87
CA GLY A 477 46.62 -3.19 26.44
C GLY A 477 47.90 -2.71 25.78
N ARG A 478 48.41 -1.51 26.10
CA ARG A 478 49.80 -1.09 25.82
C ARG A 478 50.32 -0.12 26.88
N ASN A 479 50.75 -0.66 28.01
CA ASN A 479 52.05 -0.43 28.66
C ASN A 479 52.05 -1.05 30.05
#